data_AF-W9NW44-F1
#
_entry.id   AF-W9NW44-F1
#
_cell.length_a   1.000
_cell.length_b   1.000
_cell.length_c   1.000
_cell.angle_alpha   90.00
_cell.angle_beta   90.00
_cell.angle_gamma   90.00
#
_symmetry.space_group_name_H-M   'P 1'
#
loop_
_entity.id
_entity.type
_entity.pdbx_description
1 polymer ?
#
loop_
_entity_poly.entity_id
_entity_poly.type
_entity_poly.pdbx_seq_one_letter_code
_entity_poly.pdbx_strand_id
1 'polypeptide(L)'
;MSGKITSKFTLGISANLFSVISIIIYCLFPFFLLAFDTATMDYKDCKLEEHFDDMEIELIHQVDNAKHHLETTASAFWQAYLQRNFPRPWLVLCEQGPDGSLRRVDMKVIYYNSHGRNFSPVLLVEVKRKKGSMHEVEEQGLDAALKAINSQNLTGMYVITAIGLRYRAWYLSREERELQPLHGSIEKASWEYLHVKQQAGVLNLEETIRLIKGEMPMRQAGVVPSQHIELENILRAEASHIQEGYSVEQARSARDDQGNEAPCYPSTTYYEQPSEQTDAQWSDPMDVEARAESSGEDDEPSQAEDSKGKKPRKERTIVNVRVTLIPHKLRKDECEFRDTKKIKQTTLRSDWKEKHDGSKTYFEFKGKNHRYRCEKFEYQR
;
A
#
# COMPACT_ATOMS: atom_id res chain seq x y z
N MET A 1 8.87 56.70 -52.72
CA MET A 1 7.96 56.85 -51.55
C MET A 1 6.86 55.81 -51.70
N SER A 2 6.52 55.05 -50.66
CA SER A 2 5.42 54.06 -50.69
C SER A 2 4.45 54.32 -49.54
N GLY A 3 3.17 54.01 -49.76
CA GLY A 3 2.06 54.36 -48.87
C GLY A 3 1.54 53.23 -48.00
N LYS A 4 0.71 53.62 -47.03
CA LYS A 4 -0.14 52.79 -46.14
C LYS A 4 -1.00 51.79 -46.95
N ILE A 5 -1.56 50.71 -46.39
CA ILE A 5 -1.90 50.38 -44.99
C ILE A 5 -1.28 48.99 -44.61
N THR A 6 -1.68 48.14 -43.66
CA THR A 6 -2.88 47.97 -42.80
C THR A 6 -2.51 47.28 -41.47
N SER A 7 -3.34 47.45 -40.43
CA SER A 7 -3.53 46.60 -39.23
C SER A 7 -2.32 45.92 -38.54
N LYS A 8 -2.03 46.33 -37.29
CA LYS A 8 -1.41 45.46 -36.27
C LYS A 8 -2.52 44.80 -35.44
N PHE A 9 -2.53 43.47 -35.36
CA PHE A 9 -3.38 42.74 -34.41
C PHE A 9 -2.59 42.34 -33.16
N THR A 10 -3.14 42.61 -31.98
CA THR A 10 -2.57 42.21 -30.69
C THR A 10 -3.32 41.02 -30.11
N LEU A 11 -2.71 39.84 -30.16
CA LEU A 11 -2.93 38.71 -29.26
C LEU A 11 -1.53 38.16 -28.92
N GLY A 12 -1.26 37.56 -27.76
CA GLY A 12 -2.16 37.19 -26.67
C GLY A 12 -1.48 36.10 -25.84
N ILE A 13 -0.30 36.39 -25.27
CA ILE A 13 0.61 35.38 -24.70
C ILE A 13 0.20 35.03 -23.26
N SER A 14 -0.96 34.39 -23.10
CA SER A 14 -1.45 33.88 -21.80
C SER A 14 -2.49 32.77 -21.98
N ALA A 15 -2.04 31.50 -22.01
CA ALA A 15 -2.80 30.27 -21.75
C ALA A 15 -1.99 29.03 -22.19
N ASN A 16 -1.46 29.04 -23.41
CA ASN A 16 -1.03 27.81 -24.09
C ASN A 16 0.24 27.15 -23.53
N LEU A 17 1.11 27.86 -22.79
CA LEU A 17 2.37 27.26 -22.33
C LEU A 17 2.15 26.16 -21.28
N PHE A 18 1.16 26.31 -20.39
CA PHE A 18 0.77 25.25 -19.45
C PHE A 18 0.10 24.07 -20.17
N SER A 19 -0.74 24.34 -21.17
CA SER A 19 -1.37 23.29 -21.99
C SER A 19 -0.32 22.44 -22.71
N VAL A 20 0.68 23.07 -23.33
CA VAL A 20 1.78 22.36 -24.02
C VAL A 20 2.63 21.54 -23.05
N ILE A 21 2.90 22.03 -21.83
CA ILE A 21 3.64 21.25 -20.82
C ILE A 21 2.84 20.01 -20.36
N SER A 22 1.54 20.14 -20.10
CA SER A 22 0.69 18.98 -19.80
C SER A 22 0.65 17.97 -20.95
N ILE A 23 0.54 18.45 -22.21
CA ILE A 23 0.57 17.58 -23.39
C ILE A 23 1.92 16.84 -23.51
N ILE A 24 3.05 17.50 -23.23
CA ILE A 24 4.37 16.86 -23.25
C ILE A 24 4.49 15.75 -22.20
N ILE A 25 3.88 15.89 -21.02
CA ILE A 25 3.83 14.82 -20.01
C ILE A 25 3.02 13.61 -20.53
N TYR A 26 1.86 13.84 -21.16
CA TYR A 26 1.09 12.77 -21.81
C TYR A 26 1.77 12.14 -23.04
N CYS A 27 2.72 12.83 -23.68
CA CYS A 27 3.49 12.31 -24.81
C CYS A 27 4.83 11.66 -24.43
N LEU A 28 5.25 11.72 -23.16
CA LEU A 28 6.50 11.13 -22.66
C LEU A 28 6.30 9.91 -21.74
N PHE A 29 5.06 9.45 -21.57
CA PHE A 29 4.78 8.02 -21.37
C PHE A 29 4.56 7.38 -22.74
N PRO A 30 5.62 6.92 -23.45
CA PRO A 30 5.42 6.05 -24.60
C PRO A 30 4.73 4.77 -24.13
N PHE A 31 3.93 4.18 -25.02
CA PHE A 31 3.29 2.89 -24.79
C PHE A 31 4.35 1.79 -24.57
N PHE A 32 4.73 1.55 -23.31
CA PHE A 32 5.19 0.24 -22.85
C PHE A 32 3.99 -0.70 -22.62
N LEU A 33 3.07 -0.65 -23.57
CA LEU A 33 2.16 -1.74 -23.88
C LEU A 33 3.03 -2.86 -24.48
N LEU A 34 3.71 -3.58 -23.60
CA LEU A 34 4.22 -4.91 -23.92
C LEU A 34 3.04 -5.71 -24.45
N ALA A 35 3.06 -5.94 -25.75
CA ALA A 35 2.15 -6.88 -26.40
C ALA A 35 2.53 -8.29 -25.97
N PHE A 36 2.21 -8.63 -24.72
CA PHE A 36 1.83 -9.98 -24.36
C PHE A 36 0.60 -10.30 -25.21
N ASP A 37 0.88 -10.87 -26.37
CA ASP A 37 -0.13 -11.37 -27.30
C ASP A 37 -1.13 -12.24 -26.52
N THR A 38 -2.43 -12.05 -26.77
CA THR A 38 -3.48 -12.80 -26.05
C THR A 38 -3.59 -14.26 -26.52
N ALA A 39 -2.60 -14.72 -27.29
CA ALA A 39 -2.30 -16.10 -27.62
C ALA A 39 -1.66 -16.86 -26.44
N THR A 40 -2.50 -17.57 -25.67
CA THR A 40 -2.14 -18.61 -24.69
C THR A 40 -1.10 -18.21 -23.62
N MET A 41 -1.55 -18.02 -22.37
CA MET A 41 -0.65 -18.09 -21.21
C MET A 41 0.19 -19.38 -21.29
N ASP A 42 1.51 -19.24 -21.37
CA ASP A 42 2.39 -20.41 -21.31
C ASP A 42 2.40 -20.94 -19.88
N TYR A 43 1.75 -22.09 -19.68
CA TYR A 43 1.68 -22.80 -18.40
C TYR A 43 2.98 -23.57 -18.08
N LYS A 44 3.99 -23.51 -18.96
CA LYS A 44 5.31 -24.08 -18.73
C LYS A 44 5.98 -23.43 -17.52
N ASP A 45 6.34 -24.26 -16.54
CA ASP A 45 7.22 -23.85 -15.46
C ASP A 45 8.63 -23.52 -16.00
N CYS A 46 9.24 -22.48 -15.46
CA CYS A 46 10.65 -22.17 -15.69
C CYS A 46 11.56 -23.17 -14.95
N LYS A 47 12.84 -23.18 -15.32
CA LYS A 47 13.89 -23.71 -14.44
C LYS A 47 14.09 -22.68 -13.32
N LEU A 48 13.91 -23.09 -12.08
CA LEU A 48 13.99 -22.15 -10.96
C LEU A 48 15.42 -21.63 -10.77
N GLU A 49 16.40 -22.48 -11.09
CA GLU A 49 17.84 -22.26 -11.00
C GLU A 49 18.37 -21.18 -11.98
N GLU A 50 17.57 -20.80 -12.99
CA GLU A 50 17.91 -19.70 -13.92
C GLU A 50 17.45 -18.32 -13.40
N HIS A 51 16.66 -18.27 -12.33
CA HIS A 51 16.00 -17.05 -11.82
C HIS A 51 16.13 -16.82 -10.31
N PHE A 52 16.21 -17.90 -9.52
CA PHE A 52 16.15 -17.92 -8.05
C PHE A 52 17.42 -18.55 -7.45
N ASP A 53 17.74 -18.20 -6.20
CA ASP A 53 18.81 -18.89 -5.44
C ASP A 53 18.30 -20.10 -4.64
N ASP A 54 19.21 -20.91 -4.10
CA ASP A 54 18.89 -22.14 -3.35
C ASP A 54 17.89 -21.91 -2.19
N MET A 55 17.94 -20.74 -1.54
CA MET A 55 17.04 -20.40 -0.43
C MET A 55 15.64 -20.05 -0.95
N GLU A 56 15.57 -19.23 -1.99
CA GLU A 56 14.33 -18.89 -2.66
C GLU A 56 13.65 -20.12 -3.28
N ILE A 57 14.42 -21.05 -3.86
CA ILE A 57 13.95 -22.32 -4.44
C ILE A 57 13.35 -23.21 -3.34
N GLU A 58 14.06 -23.40 -2.22
CA GLU A 58 13.53 -24.16 -1.08
C GLU A 58 12.26 -23.51 -0.50
N LEU A 59 12.23 -22.19 -0.34
CA LEU A 59 11.04 -21.46 0.10
C LEU A 59 9.87 -21.63 -0.90
N ILE A 60 10.14 -21.58 -2.21
CA ILE A 60 9.16 -21.87 -3.28
C ILE A 60 8.60 -23.29 -3.12
N HIS A 61 9.44 -24.29 -2.86
CA HIS A 61 8.99 -25.66 -2.61
C HIS A 61 8.16 -25.76 -1.32
N GLN A 62 8.57 -25.12 -0.23
CA GLN A 62 7.84 -25.13 1.03
C GLN A 62 6.45 -24.49 0.90
N VAL A 63 6.31 -23.32 0.25
CA VAL A 63 4.98 -22.67 0.10
C VAL A 63 4.00 -23.51 -0.71
N ASP A 64 4.47 -24.22 -1.74
CA ASP A 64 3.63 -25.11 -2.54
C ASP A 64 3.29 -26.42 -1.83
N ASN A 65 4.26 -27.04 -1.15
CA ASN A 65 4.10 -28.32 -0.46
C ASN A 65 3.43 -28.20 0.94
N ALA A 66 3.38 -27.00 1.52
CA ALA A 66 2.83 -26.77 2.86
C ALA A 66 1.36 -27.19 2.97
N LYS A 67 1.10 -28.34 3.60
CA LYS A 67 -0.25 -28.85 3.98
C LYS A 67 -1.12 -27.78 4.65
N HIS A 68 -0.50 -26.88 5.42
CA HIS A 68 -1.17 -25.85 6.22
C HIS A 68 -1.11 -24.43 5.61
N HIS A 69 -0.48 -24.25 4.43
CA HIS A 69 -0.34 -22.97 3.70
C HIS A 69 -0.04 -21.78 4.62
N LEU A 70 1.11 -21.80 5.30
CA LEU A 70 1.46 -20.77 6.27
C LEU A 70 1.75 -19.43 5.56
N GLU A 71 1.22 -18.35 6.12
CA GLU A 71 1.41 -16.98 5.62
C GLU A 71 2.86 -16.53 5.80
N THR A 72 3.50 -16.98 6.88
CA THR A 72 4.91 -16.74 7.22
C THR A 72 5.87 -17.31 6.17
N THR A 73 5.66 -18.53 5.67
CA THR A 73 6.52 -19.13 4.63
C THR A 73 6.40 -18.38 3.30
N ALA A 74 5.19 -17.91 2.96
CA ALA A 74 4.97 -17.08 1.77
C ALA A 74 5.66 -15.70 1.93
N SER A 75 5.49 -15.06 3.08
CA SER A 75 6.17 -13.81 3.42
C SER A 75 7.70 -13.96 3.37
N ALA A 76 8.26 -15.07 3.88
CA ALA A 76 9.69 -15.35 3.84
C ALA A 76 10.26 -15.43 2.41
N PHE A 77 9.54 -16.08 1.47
CA PHE A 77 9.91 -16.05 0.05
C PHE A 77 10.00 -14.61 -0.49
N TRP A 78 8.96 -13.81 -0.28
CA TRP A 78 8.93 -12.42 -0.75
C TRP A 78 10.02 -11.56 -0.09
N GLN A 79 10.32 -11.79 1.19
CA GLN A 79 11.40 -11.10 1.90
C GLN A 79 12.77 -11.44 1.31
N ALA A 80 13.08 -12.72 1.09
CA ALA A 80 14.34 -13.16 0.46
C ALA A 80 14.48 -12.58 -0.95
N TYR A 81 13.45 -12.74 -1.79
CA TYR A 81 13.45 -12.25 -3.16
C TYR A 81 13.64 -10.74 -3.26
N LEU A 82 12.96 -9.96 -2.41
CA LEU A 82 13.14 -8.52 -2.35
C LEU A 82 14.52 -8.13 -1.81
N GLN A 83 15.08 -8.85 -0.83
CA GLN A 83 16.40 -8.54 -0.28
C GLN A 83 17.51 -8.79 -1.30
N ARG A 84 17.47 -9.91 -2.04
CA ARG A 84 18.41 -10.17 -3.15
C ARG A 84 18.25 -9.13 -4.26
N ASN A 85 17.02 -8.73 -4.58
CA ASN A 85 16.76 -7.78 -5.67
C ASN A 85 17.01 -6.31 -5.30
N PHE A 86 16.90 -5.91 -4.04
CA PHE A 86 17.09 -4.52 -3.57
C PHE A 86 18.26 -4.40 -2.56
N PRO A 87 19.51 -4.64 -3.01
CA PRO A 87 20.70 -4.36 -2.20
C PRO A 87 20.93 -2.84 -2.05
N ARG A 88 21.92 -2.44 -1.24
CA ARG A 88 22.31 -1.03 -1.05
C ARG A 88 22.48 -0.30 -2.40
N PRO A 89 21.97 0.94 -2.57
CA PRO A 89 21.49 1.89 -1.54
C PRO A 89 20.05 1.65 -1.05
N TRP A 90 19.37 0.61 -1.53
CA TRP A 90 18.02 0.26 -1.09
C TRP A 90 18.03 -0.43 0.29
N LEU A 91 16.85 -0.51 0.92
CA LEU A 91 16.57 -1.30 2.12
C LEU A 91 15.17 -1.90 2.01
N VAL A 92 15.05 -3.19 2.36
CA VAL A 92 13.76 -3.86 2.59
C VAL A 92 13.46 -3.81 4.08
N LEU A 93 12.31 -3.28 4.46
CA LEU A 93 11.82 -3.22 5.83
C LEU A 93 10.54 -4.06 5.95
N CYS A 94 10.45 -4.88 6.98
CA CYS A 94 9.28 -5.72 7.25
C CYS A 94 8.53 -5.20 8.49
N GLU A 95 7.23 -5.46 8.58
CA GLU A 95 6.43 -5.12 9.77
C GLU A 95 6.45 -3.61 10.14
N GLN A 96 6.52 -2.72 9.14
CA GLN A 96 6.61 -1.27 9.35
C GLN A 96 5.34 -0.54 8.90
N GLY A 97 5.04 0.61 9.51
CA GLY A 97 3.96 1.49 9.06
C GLY A 97 4.26 2.11 7.69
N PRO A 98 3.25 2.31 6.80
CA PRO A 98 3.44 3.00 5.52
C PRO A 98 3.82 4.48 5.73
N ASP A 99 3.21 5.09 6.73
CA ASP A 99 3.30 6.48 7.19
C ASP A 99 3.99 6.65 8.56
N GLY A 100 4.36 5.53 9.21
CA GLY A 100 4.86 5.51 10.59
C GLY A 100 3.79 5.24 11.65
N SER A 101 2.53 5.01 11.26
CA SER A 101 1.46 4.59 12.17
C SER A 101 1.61 3.13 12.63
N LEU A 102 0.79 2.75 13.62
CA LEU A 102 0.70 1.38 14.14
C LEU A 102 0.18 0.35 13.12
N ARG A 103 -0.47 0.78 12.03
CA ARG A 103 -0.89 -0.14 10.95
C ARG A 103 0.33 -0.48 10.10
N ARG A 104 0.80 -1.71 10.21
CA ARG A 104 1.92 -2.23 9.42
C ARG A 104 1.50 -2.65 8.02
N VAL A 105 2.48 -2.71 7.12
CA VAL A 105 2.47 -3.56 5.91
C VAL A 105 3.43 -4.73 6.14
N ASP A 106 3.22 -5.84 5.43
CA ASP A 106 4.10 -7.01 5.52
C ASP A 106 5.55 -6.62 5.12
N MET A 107 5.71 -5.91 4.00
CA MET A 107 7.00 -5.47 3.44
C MET A 107 6.94 -4.06 2.81
N LYS A 108 8.04 -3.32 2.92
CA LYS A 108 8.23 -1.95 2.43
C LYS A 108 9.66 -1.75 1.93
N VAL A 109 9.83 -1.43 0.66
CA VAL A 109 11.15 -1.10 0.08
C VAL A 109 11.35 0.42 0.05
N ILE A 110 12.48 0.86 0.58
CA ILE A 110 12.90 2.26 0.58
C ILE A 110 14.23 2.45 -0.15
N TYR A 111 14.37 3.56 -0.87
CA TYR A 111 15.59 3.98 -1.55
C TYR A 111 16.27 5.12 -0.78
N TYR A 112 17.60 5.05 -0.59
CA TYR A 112 18.39 6.18 -0.09
C TYR A 112 18.89 7.06 -1.23
N ASN A 113 18.32 8.26 -1.36
CA ASN A 113 18.83 9.29 -2.26
C ASN A 113 19.99 10.03 -1.57
N SER A 114 21.22 9.75 -2.01
CA SER A 114 22.45 10.36 -1.48
C SER A 114 22.53 11.88 -1.70
N HIS A 115 22.05 12.38 -2.85
CA HIS A 115 22.03 13.81 -3.18
C HIS A 115 21.04 14.57 -2.29
N GLY A 116 19.83 14.04 -2.14
CA GLY A 116 18.79 14.61 -1.29
C GLY A 116 18.90 14.23 0.19
N ARG A 117 19.92 13.44 0.58
CA ARG A 117 20.16 12.87 1.92
C ARG A 117 18.90 12.32 2.61
N ASN A 118 18.02 11.68 1.85
CA ASN A 118 16.73 11.20 2.35
C ASN A 118 16.44 9.76 1.91
N PHE A 119 15.62 9.09 2.70
CA PHE A 119 14.97 7.84 2.31
C PHE A 119 13.61 8.14 1.70
N SER A 120 13.26 7.46 0.61
CA SER A 120 11.93 7.54 0.00
C SER A 120 11.37 6.12 -0.20
N PRO A 121 10.12 5.83 0.24
CA PRO A 121 9.49 4.55 -0.06
C PRO A 121 9.09 4.49 -1.53
N VAL A 122 9.30 3.32 -2.13
CA VAL A 122 9.14 3.11 -3.58
C VAL A 122 8.16 1.97 -3.89
N LEU A 123 8.21 0.90 -3.10
CA LEU A 123 7.35 -0.28 -3.23
C LEU A 123 6.79 -0.68 -1.86
N LEU A 124 5.49 -0.99 -1.80
CA LEU A 124 4.86 -1.74 -0.71
C LEU A 124 4.50 -3.14 -1.20
N VAL A 125 4.64 -4.16 -0.35
CA VAL A 125 4.19 -5.52 -0.66
C VAL A 125 3.30 -6.04 0.45
N GLU A 126 2.08 -6.45 0.08
CA GLU A 126 1.11 -7.07 0.96
C GLU A 126 0.91 -8.53 0.51
N VAL A 127 1.11 -9.47 1.43
CA VAL A 127 1.11 -10.92 1.18
C VAL A 127 0.05 -11.57 2.05
N LYS A 128 -0.73 -12.48 1.47
CA LYS A 128 -1.60 -13.38 2.22
C LYS A 128 -1.31 -14.83 1.84
N ARG A 129 -1.68 -15.77 2.69
CA ARG A 129 -1.56 -17.22 2.45
C ARG A 129 -2.34 -17.65 1.21
N LYS A 130 -2.01 -18.83 0.67
CA LYS A 130 -2.59 -19.46 -0.54
C LYS A 130 -4.13 -19.67 -0.54
N LYS A 131 -4.84 -19.26 0.53
CA LYS A 131 -6.31 -19.28 0.69
C LYS A 131 -6.87 -17.95 1.26
N GLY A 132 -6.12 -16.84 1.13
CA GLY A 132 -6.60 -15.48 1.39
C GLY A 132 -7.49 -14.93 0.28
N SER A 133 -8.01 -13.71 0.46
CA SER A 133 -8.84 -13.03 -0.54
C SER A 133 -8.02 -12.05 -1.39
N MET A 134 -8.16 -12.12 -2.72
CA MET A 134 -7.54 -11.16 -3.66
C MET A 134 -8.08 -9.75 -3.43
N HIS A 135 -9.36 -9.64 -3.09
CA HIS A 135 -10.00 -8.35 -2.82
C HIS A 135 -9.39 -7.70 -1.56
N GLU A 136 -9.25 -8.47 -0.47
CA GLU A 136 -8.73 -7.96 0.81
C GLU A 136 -7.27 -7.51 0.68
N VAL A 137 -6.41 -8.28 -0.01
CA VAL A 137 -4.99 -7.92 -0.19
C VAL A 137 -4.81 -6.68 -1.09
N GLU A 138 -5.69 -6.49 -2.08
CA GLU A 138 -5.71 -5.28 -2.92
C GLU A 138 -6.23 -4.04 -2.19
N GLU A 139 -7.30 -4.18 -1.40
CA GLU A 139 -7.79 -3.08 -0.54
C GLU A 139 -6.76 -2.69 0.52
N GLN A 140 -6.04 -3.66 1.07
CA GLN A 140 -4.97 -3.44 2.06
C GLN A 140 -3.76 -2.74 1.43
N GLY A 141 -3.31 -3.19 0.26
CA GLY A 141 -2.26 -2.52 -0.52
C GLY A 141 -2.63 -1.10 -0.94
N LEU A 142 -3.86 -0.86 -1.39
CA LEU A 142 -4.36 0.47 -1.78
C LEU A 142 -4.40 1.44 -0.59
N ASP A 143 -4.98 1.06 0.55
CA ASP A 143 -5.02 1.91 1.76
C ASP A 143 -3.61 2.28 2.25
N ALA A 144 -2.69 1.30 2.27
CA ALA A 144 -1.32 1.53 2.69
C ALA A 144 -0.56 2.45 1.72
N ALA A 145 -0.74 2.26 0.40
CA ALA A 145 -0.09 3.06 -0.62
C ALA A 145 -0.63 4.51 -0.65
N LEU A 146 -1.93 4.72 -0.51
CA LEU A 146 -2.52 6.05 -0.34
C LEU A 146 -1.98 6.76 0.91
N LYS A 147 -1.78 6.05 2.03
CA LYS A 147 -1.19 6.62 3.25
C LYS A 147 0.29 7.01 3.06
N ALA A 148 1.06 6.18 2.36
CA ALA A 148 2.45 6.51 2.01
C ALA A 148 2.53 7.74 1.08
N ILE A 149 1.72 7.79 0.02
CA ILE A 149 1.66 8.91 -0.94
C ILE A 149 1.30 10.24 -0.26
N ASN A 150 0.34 10.22 0.67
CA ASN A 150 -0.11 11.42 1.36
C ASN A 150 0.90 11.88 2.42
N SER A 151 1.34 10.98 3.32
CA SER A 151 2.29 11.32 4.40
C SER A 151 3.69 11.74 3.90
N GLN A 152 4.14 11.20 2.76
CA GLN A 152 5.50 11.41 2.25
C GLN A 152 5.56 12.33 1.01
N ASN A 153 4.43 12.93 0.63
CA ASN A 153 4.27 13.83 -0.50
C ASN A 153 4.80 13.28 -1.85
N LEU A 154 4.43 12.05 -2.18
CA LEU A 154 4.91 11.33 -3.37
C LEU A 154 4.02 11.59 -4.60
N THR A 155 4.58 11.46 -5.80
CA THR A 155 3.83 11.37 -7.07
C THR A 155 3.07 10.05 -7.21
N GLY A 156 3.51 9.01 -6.51
CA GLY A 156 2.90 7.68 -6.57
C GLY A 156 3.59 6.66 -5.68
N MET A 157 3.25 5.39 -5.88
CA MET A 157 3.77 4.24 -5.14
C MET A 157 3.60 2.97 -5.98
N TYR A 158 4.61 2.10 -6.03
CA TYR A 158 4.41 0.74 -6.53
C TYR A 158 3.83 -0.17 -5.45
N VAL A 159 2.99 -1.11 -5.85
CA VAL A 159 2.42 -2.11 -4.95
C VAL A 159 2.57 -3.50 -5.59
N ILE A 160 2.95 -4.50 -4.80
CA ILE A 160 2.75 -5.91 -5.17
C ILE A 160 1.77 -6.52 -4.17
N THR A 161 0.74 -7.20 -4.68
CA THR A 161 -0.21 -7.98 -3.88
C THR A 161 0.02 -9.46 -4.15
N ALA A 162 0.10 -10.28 -3.11
CA ALA A 162 0.44 -11.70 -3.26
C ALA A 162 -0.46 -12.65 -2.44
N ILE A 163 -0.68 -13.84 -3.00
CA ILE A 163 -1.40 -14.97 -2.42
C ILE A 163 -0.53 -16.22 -2.56
N GLY A 164 0.23 -16.53 -1.51
CA GLY A 164 1.35 -17.47 -1.59
C GLY A 164 2.38 -16.98 -2.60
N LEU A 165 2.61 -17.78 -3.65
CA LEU A 165 3.51 -17.48 -4.78
C LEU A 165 2.78 -16.94 -6.02
N ARG A 166 1.48 -16.66 -5.94
CA ARG A 166 0.76 -15.90 -6.98
C ARG A 166 0.83 -14.42 -6.63
N TYR A 167 1.22 -13.56 -7.56
CA TYR A 167 1.33 -12.12 -7.34
C TYR A 167 0.67 -11.32 -8.44
N ARG A 168 0.38 -10.05 -8.13
CA ARG A 168 0.04 -9.02 -9.10
C ARG A 168 0.77 -7.73 -8.74
N ALA A 169 1.20 -6.99 -9.76
CA ALA A 169 1.99 -5.76 -9.61
C ALA A 169 1.22 -4.55 -10.13
N TRP A 170 1.34 -3.43 -9.42
CA TRP A 170 0.53 -2.24 -9.61
C TRP A 170 1.37 -0.96 -9.45
N TYR A 171 0.93 0.11 -10.09
CA TYR A 171 1.32 1.47 -9.78
C TYR A 171 0.09 2.26 -9.31
N LEU A 172 0.26 3.10 -8.30
CA LEU A 172 -0.73 4.01 -7.79
C LEU A 172 -0.20 5.43 -7.95
N SER A 173 -0.82 6.24 -8.81
CA SER A 173 -0.53 7.68 -8.86
C SER A 173 -1.27 8.42 -7.74
N ARG A 174 -0.76 9.60 -7.37
CA ARG A 174 -1.43 10.53 -6.45
C ARG A 174 -2.74 11.06 -7.02
N GLU A 175 -2.83 11.16 -8.34
CA GLU A 175 -3.90 11.80 -9.09
C GLU A 175 -5.10 10.86 -9.30
N GLU A 176 -4.87 9.65 -9.83
CA GLU A 176 -5.94 8.66 -10.11
C GLU A 176 -6.45 7.97 -8.84
N ARG A 177 -5.56 7.76 -7.86
CA ARG A 177 -5.87 7.16 -6.54
C ARG A 177 -6.46 5.74 -6.57
N GLU A 178 -6.39 5.05 -7.70
CA GLU A 178 -6.74 3.63 -7.88
C GLU A 178 -5.51 2.81 -8.31
N LEU A 179 -5.49 1.51 -7.97
CA LEU A 179 -4.39 0.62 -8.37
C LEU A 179 -4.45 0.34 -9.88
N GLN A 180 -3.53 0.93 -10.65
CA GLN A 180 -3.36 0.64 -12.07
C GLN A 180 -2.44 -0.58 -12.22
N PRO A 181 -2.86 -1.66 -12.90
CA PRO A 181 -2.05 -2.87 -13.01
C PRO A 181 -0.88 -2.66 -13.98
N LEU A 182 0.29 -3.19 -13.62
CA LEU A 182 1.47 -3.24 -14.50
C LEU A 182 1.40 -4.39 -15.53
N HIS A 183 0.43 -5.29 -15.39
CA HIS A 183 0.14 -6.38 -16.33
C HIS A 183 -1.31 -6.85 -16.21
N GLY A 184 -1.90 -7.33 -17.32
CA GLY A 184 -3.29 -7.79 -17.37
C GLY A 184 -4.31 -6.64 -17.41
N SER A 185 -5.61 -6.98 -17.36
CA SER A 185 -6.71 -6.01 -17.40
C SER A 185 -7.02 -5.39 -16.03
N ILE A 186 -7.68 -4.23 -15.96
CA ILE A 186 -8.08 -3.61 -14.69
C ILE A 186 -9.11 -4.45 -13.88
N GLU A 187 -9.59 -5.57 -14.42
CA GLU A 187 -10.46 -6.48 -13.69
C GLU A 187 -9.73 -7.15 -12.51
N LYS A 188 -10.43 -7.25 -11.37
CA LYS A 188 -9.94 -7.92 -10.14
C LYS A 188 -10.10 -9.44 -10.23
N ALA A 189 -9.50 -10.03 -11.26
CA ALA A 189 -9.71 -11.41 -11.64
C ALA A 189 -8.54 -12.34 -11.25
N SER A 190 -8.85 -13.59 -10.89
CA SER A 190 -7.86 -14.51 -10.31
C SER A 190 -6.83 -15.06 -11.28
N TRP A 191 -7.09 -14.97 -12.59
CA TRP A 191 -6.16 -15.38 -13.64
C TRP A 191 -5.05 -14.34 -13.87
N GLU A 192 -5.32 -13.06 -13.62
CA GLU A 192 -4.37 -11.95 -13.78
C GLU A 192 -3.20 -11.98 -12.76
N TYR A 193 -3.31 -12.81 -11.72
CA TYR A 193 -2.21 -13.08 -10.80
C TYR A 193 -1.26 -14.11 -11.40
N LEU A 194 0.00 -13.75 -11.62
CA LEU A 194 1.01 -14.64 -12.20
C LEU A 194 1.68 -15.49 -11.10
N HIS A 195 2.10 -16.73 -11.41
CA HIS A 195 2.84 -17.58 -10.46
C HIS A 195 4.34 -17.46 -10.71
N VAL A 196 5.16 -17.31 -9.67
CA VAL A 196 6.64 -17.14 -9.82
C VAL A 196 7.37 -18.36 -10.40
N LYS A 197 6.68 -19.51 -10.53
CA LYS A 197 7.19 -20.70 -11.23
C LYS A 197 6.94 -20.70 -12.74
N GLN A 198 5.95 -19.96 -13.22
CA GLN A 198 5.60 -19.96 -14.64
C GLN A 198 6.57 -19.04 -15.40
N GLN A 199 7.02 -19.44 -16.59
CA GLN A 199 8.04 -18.68 -17.33
C GLN A 199 7.60 -17.22 -17.59
N ALA A 200 6.33 -17.00 -17.93
CA ALA A 200 5.77 -15.66 -18.10
C ALA A 200 5.67 -14.88 -16.77
N GLY A 201 5.47 -15.57 -15.64
CA GLY A 201 5.36 -14.95 -14.32
C GLY A 201 6.69 -14.50 -13.74
N VAL A 202 7.75 -15.31 -13.87
CA VAL A 202 9.09 -14.93 -13.39
C VAL A 202 9.68 -13.79 -14.22
N LEU A 203 9.56 -13.85 -15.56
CA LEU A 203 10.04 -12.78 -16.44
C LEU A 203 9.28 -11.46 -16.21
N ASN A 204 7.97 -11.52 -15.96
CA ASN A 204 7.20 -10.33 -15.60
C ASN A 204 7.60 -9.75 -14.23
N LEU A 205 7.94 -10.60 -13.25
CA LEU A 205 8.42 -10.16 -11.96
C LEU A 205 9.78 -9.48 -12.08
N GLU A 206 10.72 -10.04 -12.85
CA GLU A 206 12.01 -9.42 -13.14
C GLU A 206 11.88 -8.08 -13.88
N GLU A 207 10.97 -7.97 -14.84
CA GLU A 207 10.63 -6.71 -15.52
C GLU A 207 10.04 -5.69 -14.54
N THR A 208 9.11 -6.12 -13.67
CA THR A 208 8.52 -5.30 -12.61
C THR A 208 9.61 -4.74 -11.68
N ILE A 209 10.54 -5.59 -11.23
CA ILE A 209 11.68 -5.15 -10.40
C ILE A 209 12.58 -4.16 -11.15
N ARG A 210 12.79 -4.34 -12.46
CA ARG A 210 13.59 -3.44 -13.29
C ARG A 210 12.94 -2.07 -13.46
N LEU A 211 11.64 -2.04 -13.74
CA LEU A 211 10.81 -0.83 -13.82
C LEU A 211 10.89 -0.04 -12.50
N ILE A 212 10.64 -0.71 -11.37
CA ILE A 212 10.67 -0.11 -10.03
C ILE A 212 12.04 0.54 -9.69
N LYS A 213 13.13 -0.02 -10.23
CA LYS A 213 14.48 0.54 -10.07
C LYS A 213 14.78 1.72 -10.99
N GLY A 214 14.16 1.76 -12.18
CA GLY A 214 14.35 2.83 -13.17
C GLY A 214 13.47 4.05 -12.93
N GLU A 215 12.19 3.83 -12.57
CA GLU A 215 11.14 4.85 -12.53
C GLU A 215 10.64 5.10 -11.09
N MET A 216 11.57 5.39 -10.18
CA MET A 216 11.26 5.62 -8.76
C MET A 216 10.24 6.77 -8.56
N PRO A 217 9.18 6.58 -7.75
CA PRO A 217 8.25 7.65 -7.42
C PRO A 217 8.95 8.85 -6.77
N MET A 218 8.69 10.03 -7.30
CA MET A 218 9.36 11.26 -6.87
C MET A 218 8.60 11.91 -5.71
N ARG A 219 9.33 12.61 -4.83
CA ARG A 219 8.71 13.55 -3.88
C ARG A 219 8.32 14.82 -4.63
N GLN A 220 7.05 15.19 -4.58
CA GLN A 220 6.60 16.51 -5.00
C GLN A 220 7.20 17.56 -4.04
N ALA A 221 7.64 18.69 -4.58
CA ALA A 221 8.03 19.84 -3.75
C ALA A 221 6.82 20.31 -2.91
N GLY A 222 7.07 20.75 -1.69
CA GLY A 222 6.03 21.41 -0.90
C GLY A 222 5.61 22.72 -1.56
N VAL A 223 4.31 22.93 -1.74
CA VAL A 223 3.79 24.21 -2.22
C VAL A 223 3.98 25.24 -1.10
N VAL A 224 5.01 26.06 -1.22
CA VAL A 224 5.20 27.22 -0.35
C VAL A 224 4.05 28.20 -0.62
N PRO A 225 3.26 28.61 0.40
CA PRO A 225 2.24 29.64 0.21
C PRO A 225 2.91 30.93 -0.29
N SER A 226 2.46 31.46 -1.43
CA SER A 226 2.98 32.73 -1.93
C SER A 226 2.59 33.86 -0.96
N GLN A 227 3.55 34.69 -0.57
CA GLN A 227 3.43 35.71 0.50
C GLN A 227 2.58 36.94 0.11
N HIS A 228 1.53 36.76 -0.69
CA HIS A 228 0.64 37.84 -1.13
C HIS A 228 -0.12 38.53 0.03
N ILE A 229 -0.33 37.82 1.13
CA ILE A 229 -1.04 38.35 2.31
C ILE A 229 -0.23 39.43 3.02
N GLU A 230 1.10 39.35 3.00
CA GLU A 230 1.96 40.28 3.75
C GLU A 230 2.19 41.58 2.98
N LEU A 231 2.40 41.50 1.66
CA LEU A 231 2.65 42.67 0.80
C LEU A 231 1.42 43.60 0.71
N GLU A 232 0.20 43.06 0.62
CA GLU A 232 -1.02 43.89 0.63
C GLU A 232 -1.24 44.59 1.97
N ASN A 233 -0.87 43.97 3.10
CA ASN A 233 -1.00 44.58 4.41
C ASN A 233 0.03 45.70 4.61
N ILE A 234 1.26 45.52 4.14
CA ILE A 234 2.30 46.57 4.13
C ILE A 234 1.85 47.76 3.26
N LEU A 235 1.39 47.51 2.03
CA LEU A 235 0.93 48.56 1.12
C LEU A 235 -0.30 49.33 1.64
N ARG A 236 -1.18 48.68 2.40
CA ARG A 236 -2.30 49.36 3.10
C ARG A 236 -1.85 50.16 4.32
N ALA A 237 -0.81 49.72 5.03
CA ALA A 237 -0.22 50.47 6.13
C ALA A 237 0.50 51.74 5.64
N GLU A 238 1.26 51.65 4.55
CA GLU A 238 1.91 52.81 3.93
C GLU A 238 0.86 53.82 3.38
N ALA A 239 -0.19 53.32 2.72
CA ALA A 239 -1.27 54.15 2.18
C ALA A 239 -2.12 54.89 3.24
N SER A 240 -2.00 54.52 4.52
CA SER A 240 -2.75 55.17 5.62
C SER A 240 -1.90 56.13 6.48
N HIS A 241 -0.63 56.34 6.14
CA HIS A 241 0.28 57.18 6.95
C HIS A 241 0.66 58.54 6.32
N ILE A 242 0.12 58.91 5.15
CA ILE A 242 0.47 60.15 4.43
C ILE A 242 -0.61 61.24 4.56
N GLN A 243 -0.80 61.77 5.77
CA GLN A 243 -1.46 63.07 5.96
C GLN A 243 -0.98 63.74 7.26
N GLU A 244 -0.81 65.07 7.23
CA GLU A 244 -0.11 65.90 8.24
C GLU A 244 1.41 65.63 8.34
N GLY A 245 2.29 66.62 8.55
CA GLY A 245 2.13 68.08 8.58
C GLY A 245 3.51 68.77 8.64
N TYR A 246 3.62 70.00 8.12
CA TYR A 246 4.91 70.72 8.07
C TYR A 246 5.40 71.20 9.45
N SER A 247 6.69 71.04 9.73
CA SER A 247 7.51 72.13 10.29
C SER A 247 9.01 71.89 10.02
N VAL A 248 9.82 72.94 10.17
CA VAL A 248 11.27 72.96 9.89
C VAL A 248 12.00 73.67 11.04
N GLU A 249 13.29 73.33 11.23
CA GLU A 249 14.37 74.06 11.92
C GLU A 249 14.93 73.52 13.24
N GLN A 250 16.25 73.77 13.39
CA GLN A 250 17.09 73.79 14.61
C GLN A 250 17.36 72.45 15.34
N ALA A 251 18.57 72.19 15.86
CA ALA A 251 19.89 72.80 15.56
C ALA A 251 21.06 71.89 16.02
N ARG A 252 22.15 71.94 15.25
CA ARG A 252 23.58 71.71 15.62
C ARG A 252 23.90 71.00 16.96
N SER A 253 24.63 69.90 16.85
CA SER A 253 26.01 69.86 17.35
C SER A 253 26.85 68.88 16.51
N ALA A 254 28.18 69.04 16.50
CA ALA A 254 29.09 68.25 15.69
C ALA A 254 30.21 67.64 16.52
N ARG A 255 30.69 66.47 16.10
CA ARG A 255 32.12 66.10 16.16
C ARG A 255 32.42 64.92 15.25
N ASP A 256 33.64 64.92 14.77
CA ASP A 256 34.25 63.99 13.83
C ASP A 256 34.71 62.70 14.54
N ASP A 257 34.75 61.56 13.85
CA ASP A 257 36.01 61.12 13.21
C ASP A 257 35.74 60.03 12.13
N GLN A 258 36.78 59.53 11.46
CA GLN A 258 36.71 58.84 10.17
C GLN A 258 36.68 57.31 10.23
N GLY A 259 35.89 56.73 9.31
CA GLY A 259 36.22 55.55 8.48
C GLY A 259 36.62 54.21 9.13
N ASN A 260 35.83 53.15 8.87
CA ASN A 260 36.09 52.38 7.65
C ASN A 260 34.93 51.44 7.23
N GLU A 261 35.13 50.82 6.07
CA GLU A 261 34.26 49.97 5.24
C GLU A 261 33.43 48.89 5.95
N ALA A 262 32.23 48.63 5.41
CA ALA A 262 31.46 47.40 5.66
C ALA A 262 31.82 46.32 4.61
N PRO A 263 31.53 45.02 4.85
CA PRO A 263 30.16 44.56 4.63
C PRO A 263 29.59 43.58 5.68
N CYS A 264 28.26 43.50 5.70
CA CYS A 264 27.44 42.70 6.59
C CYS A 264 27.55 41.18 6.35
N TYR A 265 27.55 40.40 7.43
CA TYR A 265 26.91 39.08 7.50
C TYR A 265 26.09 38.97 8.81
N PRO A 266 24.85 38.44 8.76
CA PRO A 266 24.04 38.30 9.97
C PRO A 266 24.52 37.14 10.83
N SER A 267 24.81 37.41 12.11
CA SER A 267 25.07 36.34 13.08
C SER A 267 23.80 35.54 13.35
N THR A 268 23.92 34.22 13.36
CA THR A 268 22.86 33.30 13.75
C THR A 268 22.49 33.51 15.22
N THR A 269 21.22 33.80 15.50
CA THR A 269 20.68 33.78 16.86
C THR A 269 20.85 32.38 17.47
N TYR A 270 21.56 32.28 18.60
CA TYR A 270 21.60 31.06 19.40
C TYR A 270 20.21 30.80 19.98
N TYR A 271 19.69 29.58 19.82
CA TYR A 271 18.63 29.07 20.69
C TYR A 271 19.28 28.50 21.95
N GLU A 272 18.92 29.05 23.11
CA GLU A 272 19.35 28.53 24.40
C GLU A 272 18.69 27.16 24.65
N GLN A 273 19.46 26.21 25.19
CA GLN A 273 18.91 24.99 25.78
C GLN A 273 18.60 25.26 27.26
N PRO A 274 17.37 25.02 27.74
CA PRO A 274 17.13 24.80 29.16
C PRO A 274 17.77 23.48 29.57
N SER A 275 18.83 23.54 30.38
CA SER A 275 19.47 22.36 30.95
C SER A 275 18.93 22.07 32.35
N GLU A 276 18.20 20.97 32.53
CA GLU A 276 17.94 20.42 33.87
C GLU A 276 18.43 18.97 33.93
N GLN A 277 19.58 18.79 34.58
CA GLN A 277 19.93 17.52 35.21
C GLN A 277 19.46 17.58 36.66
N THR A 278 18.66 16.61 37.09
CA THR A 278 18.51 16.24 38.50
C THR A 278 18.52 14.72 38.59
N ASP A 279 19.15 14.20 39.65
CA ASP A 279 19.62 12.83 39.70
C ASP A 279 18.53 11.76 39.87
N ALA A 280 18.88 10.54 39.47
CA ALA A 280 18.00 9.39 39.58
C ALA A 280 17.84 8.92 41.04
N GLN A 281 16.60 8.84 41.52
CA GLN A 281 16.24 7.99 42.65
C GLN A 281 15.04 7.13 42.26
N TRP A 282 15.25 5.81 42.25
CA TRP A 282 14.22 4.84 41.84
C TRP A 282 13.10 4.76 42.88
N SER A 283 11.86 4.61 42.41
CA SER A 283 10.69 4.25 43.22
C SER A 283 9.64 3.63 42.29
N ASP A 284 9.34 2.34 42.50
CA ASP A 284 8.25 1.66 41.78
C ASP A 284 6.90 2.34 42.04
N PRO A 285 6.01 2.37 41.03
CA PRO A 285 4.76 1.64 41.26
C PRO A 285 4.16 0.94 40.03
N MET A 286 3.83 -0.34 40.27
CA MET A 286 2.68 -1.10 39.72
C MET A 286 2.65 -1.46 38.23
N ASP A 287 2.69 -2.77 37.97
CA ASP A 287 2.33 -3.41 36.71
C ASP A 287 0.90 -3.11 36.24
N VAL A 288 0.74 -2.95 34.92
CA VAL A 288 -0.53 -3.11 34.22
C VAL A 288 -0.28 -4.02 33.02
N GLU A 289 -0.58 -5.32 33.17
CA GLU A 289 -0.33 -6.35 32.14
C GLU A 289 -1.06 -6.07 30.80
N ALA A 290 -0.38 -5.43 29.86
CA ALA A 290 -0.80 -5.36 28.46
C ALA A 290 -0.47 -6.68 27.74
N ARG A 291 -1.23 -7.74 28.04
CA ARG A 291 -0.94 -9.13 27.60
C ARG A 291 -1.09 -9.32 26.08
N ALA A 292 0.02 -9.15 25.36
CA ALA A 292 0.17 -9.51 23.95
C ALA A 292 0.89 -10.88 23.82
N GLU A 293 0.14 -11.91 23.42
CA GLU A 293 0.64 -13.26 23.10
C GLU A 293 -0.01 -13.69 21.77
N SER A 294 0.68 -14.09 20.71
CA SER A 294 2.06 -14.61 20.51
C SER A 294 2.29 -16.08 20.87
N SER A 295 1.47 -16.97 20.30
CA SER A 295 1.76 -18.40 20.06
C SER A 295 0.74 -18.93 19.03
N GLY A 296 1.08 -19.70 17.99
CA GLY A 296 2.40 -20.22 17.63
C GLY A 296 2.72 -21.55 18.31
N GLU A 297 2.02 -22.62 17.92
CA GLU A 297 2.47 -24.02 18.08
C GLU A 297 1.61 -24.96 17.22
N ASP A 298 2.23 -26.04 16.73
CA ASP A 298 1.60 -27.16 16.04
C ASP A 298 1.03 -28.20 17.04
N ASP A 299 0.31 -29.21 16.56
CA ASP A 299 0.18 -30.48 17.29
C ASP A 299 -0.29 -31.62 16.37
N GLU A 300 0.49 -32.70 16.29
CA GLU A 300 0.04 -34.01 15.78
C GLU A 300 -0.41 -34.91 16.95
N PRO A 301 -1.25 -35.94 16.73
CA PRO A 301 -1.79 -36.72 17.83
C PRO A 301 -0.82 -37.78 18.35
N SER A 302 -0.44 -37.69 19.63
CA SER A 302 0.05 -38.82 20.43
C SER A 302 -0.81 -39.03 21.68
N GLN A 303 -0.62 -40.13 22.40
CA GLN A 303 -1.63 -40.68 23.32
C GLN A 303 -1.43 -40.34 24.81
N ALA A 304 -2.57 -40.38 25.52
CA ALA A 304 -2.74 -40.62 26.96
C ALA A 304 -2.28 -39.53 27.97
N GLU A 305 -3.28 -39.06 28.74
CA GLU A 305 -3.20 -38.61 30.16
C GLU A 305 -2.29 -37.38 30.49
N ASP A 306 -2.64 -36.45 31.40
CA ASP A 306 -3.78 -36.36 32.33
C ASP A 306 -4.26 -34.88 32.49
N SER A 307 -4.99 -34.58 33.57
CA SER A 307 -6.02 -33.56 33.65
C SER A 307 -5.56 -32.20 34.18
N LYS A 308 -5.83 -31.10 33.44
CA LYS A 308 -6.05 -29.76 34.02
C LYS A 308 -6.77 -28.75 33.09
N GLY A 309 -8.06 -28.53 33.35
CA GLY A 309 -8.64 -27.17 33.39
C GLY A 309 -8.81 -26.32 32.11
N LYS A 310 -8.99 -26.89 30.90
CA LYS A 310 -9.39 -26.06 29.73
C LYS A 310 -10.86 -25.62 29.84
N LYS A 311 -11.11 -24.30 29.78
CA LYS A 311 -12.48 -23.70 29.79
C LYS A 311 -13.33 -24.25 28.63
N PRO A 312 -14.64 -24.51 28.82
CA PRO A 312 -15.46 -25.16 27.80
C PRO A 312 -15.59 -24.30 26.53
N ARG A 313 -15.06 -24.81 25.41
CA ARG A 313 -15.18 -24.22 24.08
C ARG A 313 -16.65 -24.23 23.68
N LYS A 314 -17.32 -23.05 23.68
CA LYS A 314 -18.75 -22.90 23.36
C LYS A 314 -19.14 -23.73 22.14
N GLU A 315 -19.93 -24.76 22.39
CA GLU A 315 -20.38 -25.69 21.37
C GLU A 315 -21.32 -24.97 20.39
N ARG A 316 -21.01 -25.04 19.09
CA ARG A 316 -21.81 -24.37 18.06
C ARG A 316 -23.05 -25.21 17.78
N THR A 317 -24.22 -24.73 18.21
CA THR A 317 -25.50 -25.40 18.03
C THR A 317 -25.69 -25.90 16.60
N ILE A 318 -26.00 -27.19 16.49
CA ILE A 318 -26.31 -27.85 15.22
C ILE A 318 -27.79 -27.61 14.91
N VAL A 319 -28.09 -27.21 13.68
CA VAL A 319 -29.42 -26.81 13.24
C VAL A 319 -29.73 -27.54 11.93
N ASN A 320 -30.71 -28.44 11.97
CA ASN A 320 -31.17 -29.12 10.75
C ASN A 320 -32.09 -28.17 9.97
N VAL A 321 -31.81 -27.97 8.69
CA VAL A 321 -32.53 -27.05 7.80
C VAL A 321 -32.87 -27.73 6.47
N ARG A 322 -33.93 -27.26 5.81
CA ARG A 322 -34.17 -27.57 4.40
C ARG A 322 -33.43 -26.54 3.55
N VAL A 323 -32.80 -26.99 2.47
CA VAL A 323 -31.99 -26.16 1.59
C VAL A 323 -32.46 -26.35 0.17
N THR A 324 -32.89 -25.26 -0.46
CA THR A 324 -33.26 -25.23 -1.87
C THR A 324 -32.01 -24.97 -2.71
N LEU A 325 -31.72 -25.85 -3.67
CA LEU A 325 -30.67 -25.64 -4.67
C LEU A 325 -31.27 -24.92 -5.89
N ILE A 326 -30.64 -23.80 -6.25
CA ILE A 326 -31.00 -22.94 -7.37
C ILE A 326 -29.88 -23.10 -8.44
N PRO A 327 -30.11 -23.92 -9.49
CA PRO A 327 -29.09 -24.19 -10.49
C PRO A 327 -28.90 -23.00 -11.46
N HIS A 328 -27.66 -22.78 -11.90
CA HIS A 328 -27.31 -21.64 -12.72
C HIS A 328 -26.42 -22.01 -13.92
N LYS A 329 -26.75 -21.48 -15.10
CA LYS A 329 -26.06 -21.83 -16.37
C LYS A 329 -24.73 -21.11 -16.59
N LEU A 330 -24.54 -19.94 -15.98
CA LEU A 330 -23.41 -19.02 -16.23
C LEU A 330 -22.73 -18.51 -14.94
N ARG A 331 -23.20 -18.96 -13.77
CA ARG A 331 -22.63 -18.65 -12.44
C ARG A 331 -22.74 -19.88 -11.55
N LYS A 332 -22.05 -19.89 -10.41
CA LYS A 332 -22.08 -21.02 -9.46
C LYS A 332 -23.50 -21.19 -8.87
N ASP A 333 -23.92 -22.43 -8.65
CA ASP A 333 -25.24 -22.73 -8.07
C ASP A 333 -25.38 -22.17 -6.65
N GLU A 334 -26.57 -21.64 -6.35
CA GLU A 334 -26.91 -21.02 -5.07
C GLU A 334 -27.76 -21.97 -4.20
N CYS A 335 -27.54 -21.91 -2.89
CA CYS A 335 -28.25 -22.67 -1.87
C CYS A 335 -28.99 -21.72 -0.93
N GLU A 336 -30.31 -21.73 -1.00
CA GLU A 336 -31.21 -20.95 -0.15
C GLU A 336 -31.73 -21.78 1.02
N PHE A 337 -31.71 -21.22 2.22
CA PHE A 337 -32.35 -21.82 3.40
C PHE A 337 -32.89 -20.74 4.36
N ARG A 338 -33.56 -21.16 5.43
CA ARG A 338 -33.94 -20.27 6.54
C ARG A 338 -33.17 -20.61 7.81
N ASP A 339 -32.63 -19.59 8.46
CA ASP A 339 -31.91 -19.75 9.72
C ASP A 339 -32.83 -19.90 10.95
N THR A 340 -32.24 -19.97 12.14
CA THR A 340 -32.97 -20.08 13.42
C THR A 340 -33.85 -18.87 13.74
N LYS A 341 -33.67 -17.73 13.04
CA LYS A 341 -34.52 -16.54 13.13
C LYS A 341 -35.56 -16.49 11.99
N LYS A 342 -35.68 -17.56 11.20
CA LYS A 342 -36.49 -17.69 9.96
C LYS A 342 -36.06 -16.74 8.82
N ILE A 343 -34.91 -16.06 8.95
CA ILE A 343 -34.37 -15.16 7.94
C ILE A 343 -33.87 -16.00 6.76
N LYS A 344 -34.16 -15.56 5.54
CA LYS A 344 -33.66 -16.17 4.30
C LYS A 344 -32.15 -15.94 4.20
N GLN A 345 -31.40 -17.02 4.04
CA GLN A 345 -29.95 -17.02 3.86
C GLN A 345 -29.65 -17.64 2.49
N THR A 346 -28.78 -17.00 1.71
CA THR A 346 -28.25 -17.53 0.44
C THR A 346 -26.76 -17.82 0.61
N THR A 347 -26.32 -18.96 0.08
CA THR A 347 -24.94 -19.49 0.13
C THR A 347 -24.58 -20.10 -1.22
N LEU A 348 -23.33 -20.44 -1.49
CA LEU A 348 -23.00 -21.21 -2.69
C LEU A 348 -23.07 -22.71 -2.41
N ARG A 349 -23.42 -23.52 -3.43
CA ARG A 349 -23.42 -24.99 -3.32
C ARG A 349 -22.04 -25.55 -2.91
N SER A 350 -20.95 -24.85 -3.22
CA SER A 350 -19.58 -25.17 -2.81
C SER A 350 -19.35 -25.14 -1.30
N ASP A 351 -20.16 -24.38 -0.56
CA ASP A 351 -19.91 -24.08 0.85
C ASP A 351 -20.47 -25.19 1.77
N TRP A 352 -21.37 -26.00 1.22
CA TRP A 352 -22.03 -27.16 1.83
C TRP A 352 -21.18 -28.42 1.65
N LYS A 353 -20.46 -28.81 2.72
CA LYS A 353 -19.52 -29.93 2.68
C LYS A 353 -20.21 -31.24 3.02
N GLU A 354 -20.07 -32.23 2.16
CA GLU A 354 -20.58 -33.58 2.41
C GLU A 354 -19.87 -34.22 3.62
N LYS A 355 -20.65 -34.95 4.40
CA LYS A 355 -20.25 -35.66 5.62
C LYS A 355 -21.04 -36.97 5.73
N HIS A 356 -20.40 -37.96 6.33
CA HIS A 356 -21.02 -39.22 6.69
C HIS A 356 -20.99 -39.36 8.21
N ASP A 357 -22.05 -39.90 8.78
CA ASP A 357 -22.18 -40.25 10.19
C ASP A 357 -22.85 -41.64 10.25
N GLY A 358 -22.03 -42.66 10.55
CA GLY A 358 -22.36 -44.05 10.27
C GLY A 358 -22.76 -44.27 8.80
N SER A 359 -23.97 -44.78 8.58
CA SER A 359 -24.57 -45.03 7.26
C SER A 359 -25.32 -43.82 6.65
N LYS A 360 -25.32 -42.65 7.30
CA LYS A 360 -26.06 -41.47 6.83
C LYS A 360 -25.13 -40.43 6.21
N THR A 361 -25.45 -40.00 4.99
CA THR A 361 -24.84 -38.83 4.34
C THR A 361 -25.66 -37.58 4.62
N TYR A 362 -24.99 -36.46 4.87
CA TYR A 362 -25.57 -35.12 5.00
C TYR A 362 -24.57 -34.05 4.54
N PHE A 363 -25.05 -32.85 4.29
CA PHE A 363 -24.23 -31.69 3.97
C PHE A 363 -24.20 -30.71 5.15
N GLU A 364 -23.01 -30.25 5.54
CA GLU A 364 -22.81 -29.28 6.63
C GLU A 364 -22.27 -27.95 6.09
N PHE A 365 -22.98 -26.86 6.37
CA PHE A 365 -22.52 -25.48 6.19
C PHE A 365 -22.18 -24.85 7.55
N LYS A 366 -21.03 -24.19 7.64
CA LYS A 366 -20.47 -23.67 8.90
C LYS A 366 -20.65 -22.15 9.00
N GLY A 367 -21.75 -21.73 9.60
CA GLY A 367 -21.98 -20.33 9.95
C GLY A 367 -21.09 -19.85 11.12
N LYS A 368 -21.14 -18.53 11.37
CA LYS A 368 -20.40 -17.86 12.46
C LYS A 368 -20.68 -18.48 13.83
N ASN A 369 -21.97 -18.69 14.14
CA ASN A 369 -22.43 -19.19 15.45
C ASN A 369 -23.07 -20.60 15.41
N HIS A 370 -23.66 -21.01 14.28
CA HIS A 370 -24.37 -22.29 14.12
C HIS A 370 -23.68 -23.19 13.08
N ARG A 371 -23.91 -24.50 13.17
CA ARG A 371 -23.69 -25.43 12.05
C ARG A 371 -25.03 -25.80 11.44
N TYR A 372 -25.22 -25.54 10.16
CA TYR A 372 -26.45 -25.89 9.45
C TYR A 372 -26.25 -27.23 8.73
N ARG A 373 -27.23 -28.13 8.84
CA ARG A 373 -27.18 -29.47 8.22
C ARG A 373 -28.42 -29.75 7.40
N CYS A 374 -28.27 -30.40 6.26
CA CYS A 374 -29.36 -30.99 5.48
C CYS A 374 -28.99 -32.39 4.97
N GLU A 375 -29.95 -33.32 4.93
CA GLU A 375 -29.72 -34.68 4.42
C GLU A 375 -29.69 -34.69 2.87
N LYS A 376 -30.38 -33.74 2.23
CA LYS A 376 -30.43 -33.54 0.78
C LYS A 376 -30.78 -32.09 0.45
N PHE A 377 -30.50 -31.70 -0.79
CA PHE A 377 -31.03 -30.46 -1.37
C PHE A 377 -32.42 -30.72 -1.97
N GLU A 378 -33.34 -29.78 -1.78
CA GLU A 378 -34.59 -29.71 -2.52
C GLU A 378 -34.33 -28.89 -3.80
N TYR A 379 -34.69 -29.38 -4.98
CA TYR A 379 -34.45 -28.65 -6.22
C TYR A 379 -35.59 -27.66 -6.48
N GLN A 380 -35.27 -26.40 -6.77
CA GLN A 380 -36.26 -25.48 -7.31
C GLN A 380 -36.65 -25.96 -8.73
N ARG A 381 -37.95 -26.19 -8.94
CA ARG A 381 -38.54 -26.48 -10.26
C ARG A 381 -38.87 -25.19 -11.00
#